data_AF-A0A9E6URE5-F1
#
_entry.id   AF-A0A9E6URE5-F1
#
_cell.length_a   1.000
_cell.length_b   1.000
_cell.length_c   1.000
_cell.angle_alpha   90.00
_cell.angle_beta   90.00
_cell.angle_gamma   90.00
#
_symmetry.space_group_name_H-M   'P 1'
#
loop_
_entity.id
_entity.type
_entity.pdbx_description
1 polymer ?
#
loop_
_entity_poly.entity_id
_entity_poly.type
_entity_poly.pdbx_seq_one_letter_code
_entity_poly.pdbx_strand_id
1 'polypeptide(L)'
;MTPSTLRHRWMPIAAPPPWLSRAIHDSVTSLAVAIALLVPAGALAQANQPTITYDTVSSQVLQSVATNLPESRAVGAAFLSPTYDPNLVLTQAGSARTTFLSEGAGYRNSLGWFTYQENTFSGLTKSIIDTNGDGVVAMPELNAVSGVSSGYLFANASAAGSGGSLNAGATVDVAGGQILSAGTRLGFFLVQDGFDGTGARGGGLGTGQRQIFYSLDFLNPEAAASGTLANAGSAEARHVAMMFADESRQQVILGFEDLNRATSAANVNGYGSDEDFNDTVFTISATPATVFENSNIYTAPAPPLEAAAVALLAVAAYVGRRQRVTA
;
A
#
# COMPACT_ATOMS: atom_id res chain seq x y z
N MET A 1 -18.69 -33.80 -74.07
CA MET A 1 -17.89 -34.27 -72.91
C MET A 1 -16.44 -33.92 -73.16
N THR A 2 -15.80 -33.26 -72.16
CA THR A 2 -14.37 -32.92 -71.98
C THR A 2 -13.69 -31.99 -73.01
N PRO A 3 -12.62 -31.23 -72.64
CA PRO A 3 -12.60 -30.21 -71.57
C PRO A 3 -11.93 -28.87 -72.01
N SER A 4 -12.14 -27.83 -71.20
CA SER A 4 -11.60 -26.47 -71.34
C SER A 4 -10.09 -26.36 -71.12
N THR A 5 -9.40 -25.54 -71.94
CA THR A 5 -8.10 -24.93 -71.60
C THR A 5 -8.06 -23.48 -72.08
N LEU A 6 -8.12 -22.52 -71.15
CA LEU A 6 -7.86 -21.10 -71.40
C LEU A 6 -6.55 -20.71 -70.69
N ARG A 7 -5.57 -20.27 -71.49
CA ARG A 7 -4.27 -19.76 -71.03
C ARG A 7 -4.41 -18.30 -70.62
N HIS A 8 -4.09 -17.95 -69.37
CA HIS A 8 -3.98 -16.56 -68.94
C HIS A 8 -2.60 -15.97 -69.26
N ARG A 9 -2.64 -14.83 -69.94
CA ARG A 9 -1.52 -14.02 -70.40
C ARG A 9 -1.17 -12.99 -69.33
N TRP A 10 0.11 -12.87 -69.00
CA TRP A 10 0.65 -11.88 -68.06
C TRP A 10 0.50 -10.44 -68.63
N MET A 11 0.09 -9.50 -67.79
CA MET A 11 0.14 -8.05 -68.05
C MET A 11 1.05 -7.37 -67.01
N PRO A 12 1.87 -6.38 -67.41
CA PRO A 12 2.86 -5.75 -66.54
C PRO A 12 2.27 -4.67 -65.61
N ILE A 13 2.92 -4.52 -64.46
CA ILE A 13 2.66 -3.53 -63.41
C ILE A 13 3.06 -2.12 -63.92
N ALA A 14 2.19 -1.13 -63.73
CA ALA A 14 2.44 0.27 -64.07
C ALA A 14 3.40 0.92 -63.06
N ALA A 15 4.34 1.74 -63.56
CA ALA A 15 5.30 2.51 -62.77
C ALA A 15 4.68 3.79 -62.19
N PRO A 16 5.10 4.24 -60.97
CA PRO A 16 4.61 5.47 -60.37
C PRO A 16 5.21 6.74 -61.03
N PRO A 17 4.49 7.89 -60.99
CA PRO A 17 4.85 9.09 -61.74
C PRO A 17 6.02 9.91 -61.14
N PRO A 18 6.64 10.79 -61.95
CA PRO A 18 8.00 11.27 -61.73
C PRO A 18 8.04 12.68 -61.16
N TRP A 19 7.97 12.76 -59.83
CA TRP A 19 8.43 13.88 -58.99
C TRP A 19 8.40 13.30 -57.57
N LEU A 20 9.46 13.17 -56.78
CA LEU A 20 10.67 13.95 -56.68
C LEU A 20 11.69 13.07 -55.95
N SER A 21 12.73 12.64 -56.66
CA SER A 21 13.94 12.08 -56.04
C SER A 21 15.02 13.16 -56.12
N ARG A 22 15.43 13.72 -54.97
CA ARG A 22 16.81 14.09 -54.62
C ARG A 22 16.85 15.01 -53.40
N ALA A 23 17.35 14.48 -52.29
CA ALA A 23 18.58 15.00 -51.68
C ALA A 23 19.08 13.94 -50.68
N ILE A 24 20.11 13.22 -51.10
CA ILE A 24 21.07 12.60 -50.17
C ILE A 24 21.90 13.76 -49.64
N HIS A 25 21.96 13.94 -48.32
CA HIS A 25 23.16 14.42 -47.62
C HIS A 25 23.03 14.10 -46.13
N ASP A 26 23.90 13.19 -45.68
CA ASP A 26 24.52 13.07 -44.36
C ASP A 26 23.65 13.14 -43.10
N SER A 27 23.31 11.95 -42.55
CA SER A 27 23.56 11.68 -41.13
C SER A 27 23.58 10.18 -40.88
N VAL A 28 24.72 9.67 -40.41
CA VAL A 28 24.85 8.33 -39.85
C VAL A 28 24.16 8.36 -38.49
N THR A 29 22.95 7.80 -38.39
CA THR A 29 22.34 7.48 -37.10
C THR A 29 22.22 5.98 -36.99
N SER A 30 23.01 5.43 -36.08
CA SER A 30 23.06 4.03 -35.67
C SER A 30 21.66 3.45 -35.47
N LEU A 31 21.27 2.50 -36.31
CA LEU A 31 20.08 1.69 -36.08
C LEU A 31 20.42 0.66 -35.00
N ALA A 32 20.22 1.01 -33.73
CA ALA A 32 20.20 0.03 -32.65
C ALA A 32 18.98 -0.86 -32.87
N VAL A 33 19.20 -2.05 -33.41
CA VAL A 33 18.19 -3.11 -33.43
C VAL A 33 17.97 -3.54 -31.98
N ALA A 34 16.94 -2.99 -31.35
CA ALA A 34 16.44 -3.52 -30.09
C ALA A 34 15.79 -4.88 -30.38
N ILE A 35 16.53 -5.96 -30.12
CA ILE A 35 15.92 -7.28 -30.00
C ILE A 35 15.07 -7.23 -28.73
N ALA A 36 13.76 -7.01 -28.89
CA ALA A 36 12.81 -7.24 -27.83
C ALA A 36 12.81 -8.76 -27.53
N LEU A 37 13.63 -9.17 -26.58
CA LEU A 37 13.48 -10.47 -25.94
C LEU A 37 12.07 -10.48 -25.34
N LEU A 38 11.20 -11.30 -25.93
CA LEU A 38 9.89 -11.58 -25.40
C LEU A 38 10.09 -12.40 -24.12
N VAL A 39 10.37 -11.72 -23.01
CA VAL A 39 10.37 -12.34 -21.69
C VAL A 39 8.91 -12.73 -21.42
N PRO A 40 8.60 -14.01 -21.19
CA PRO A 40 7.24 -14.39 -20.83
C PRO A 40 6.83 -13.58 -19.59
N ALA A 41 5.61 -13.05 -19.57
CA ALA A 41 5.14 -12.12 -18.54
C ALA A 41 5.37 -12.62 -17.09
N GLY A 42 5.49 -13.94 -16.88
CA GLY A 42 5.84 -14.55 -15.59
C GLY A 42 7.31 -14.36 -15.15
N ALA A 43 8.26 -14.12 -16.05
CA ALA A 43 9.67 -13.90 -15.70
C ALA A 43 10.00 -12.43 -15.37
N LEU A 44 9.12 -11.48 -15.70
CA LEU A 44 9.20 -10.09 -15.20
C LEU A 44 8.54 -9.92 -13.82
N ALA A 45 7.63 -10.82 -13.43
CA ALA A 45 6.96 -10.76 -12.12
C ALA A 45 7.90 -11.11 -10.94
N GLN A 46 8.95 -11.90 -11.20
CA GLN A 46 9.94 -12.28 -10.18
C GLN A 46 11.09 -11.27 -10.05
N ALA A 47 11.25 -10.34 -10.99
CA ALA A 47 12.41 -9.45 -11.10
C ALA A 47 12.37 -8.22 -10.17
N ASN A 48 11.29 -8.01 -9.40
CA ASN A 48 11.10 -6.79 -8.60
C ASN A 48 10.65 -7.03 -7.14
N GLN A 49 10.81 -8.25 -6.62
CA GLN A 49 10.57 -8.48 -5.19
C GLN A 49 11.76 -7.98 -4.38
N PRO A 50 11.52 -7.20 -3.30
CA PRO A 50 12.61 -6.79 -2.43
C PRO A 50 13.36 -7.99 -1.86
N THR A 51 14.65 -7.81 -1.59
CA THR A 51 15.45 -8.84 -0.93
C THR A 51 15.01 -8.95 0.53
N ILE A 52 14.63 -10.15 0.96
CA ILE A 52 14.27 -10.43 2.35
C ILE A 52 15.53 -10.82 3.12
N THR A 53 15.83 -10.06 4.17
CA THR A 53 16.80 -10.44 5.22
C THR A 53 16.07 -10.89 6.48
N TYR A 54 16.80 -11.34 7.49
CA TYR A 54 16.20 -11.72 8.78
C TYR A 54 16.89 -10.97 9.91
N ASP A 55 16.14 -10.08 10.54
CA ASP A 55 16.58 -9.33 11.71
C ASP A 55 16.08 -10.04 12.98
N THR A 56 16.84 -9.91 14.07
CA THR A 56 16.40 -10.42 15.37
C THR A 56 15.29 -9.54 15.91
N VAL A 57 14.14 -10.14 16.22
CA VAL A 57 13.04 -9.48 16.91
C VAL A 57 13.15 -9.77 18.40
N SER A 58 13.05 -8.74 19.24
CA SER A 58 13.10 -8.95 20.69
C SER A 58 11.82 -9.65 21.19
N SER A 59 11.95 -10.44 22.25
CA SER A 59 10.79 -11.09 22.86
C SER A 59 9.78 -10.08 23.41
N GLN A 60 10.21 -8.88 23.80
CA GLN A 60 9.32 -7.81 24.24
C GLN A 60 8.40 -7.30 23.12
N VAL A 61 8.93 -7.16 21.89
CA VAL A 61 8.11 -6.75 20.73
C VAL A 61 7.05 -7.82 20.44
N LEU A 62 7.45 -9.09 20.40
CA LEU A 62 6.52 -10.21 20.15
C LEU A 62 5.46 -10.32 21.26
N GLN A 63 5.85 -10.14 22.53
CA GLN A 63 4.90 -10.11 23.64
C GLN A 63 3.94 -8.92 23.53
N SER A 64 4.42 -7.76 23.06
CA SER A 64 3.57 -6.58 22.85
C SER A 64 2.51 -6.84 21.79
N VAL A 65 2.87 -7.50 20.68
CA VAL A 65 1.91 -7.94 19.66
C VAL A 65 0.89 -8.91 20.27
N ALA A 66 1.35 -10.00 20.89
CA ALA A 66 0.45 -11.01 21.47
C ALA A 66 -0.51 -10.45 22.54
N THR A 67 -0.11 -9.36 23.22
CA THR A 67 -0.94 -8.72 24.25
C THR A 67 -1.96 -7.74 23.66
N ASN A 68 -1.58 -6.99 22.63
CA ASN A 68 -2.36 -5.84 22.15
C ASN A 68 -3.13 -6.12 20.83
N LEU A 69 -2.69 -7.10 20.05
CA LEU A 69 -3.33 -7.57 18.80
C LEU A 69 -3.62 -9.10 18.88
N PRO A 70 -4.30 -9.61 19.92
CA PRO A 70 -4.62 -11.03 20.02
C PRO A 70 -5.71 -11.43 19.03
N GLU A 71 -5.55 -12.60 18.41
CA GLU A 71 -6.54 -13.21 17.51
C GLU A 71 -7.98 -13.18 18.06
N SER A 72 -8.93 -12.80 17.19
CA SER A 72 -10.37 -12.76 17.44
C SER A 72 -10.78 -11.89 18.62
N ARG A 73 -9.98 -10.86 18.92
CA ARG A 73 -10.26 -9.90 19.99
C ARG A 73 -9.96 -8.50 19.51
N ALA A 74 -11.03 -7.70 19.48
CA ALA A 74 -10.96 -6.29 19.12
C ALA A 74 -9.77 -5.56 19.77
N VAL A 75 -9.00 -4.88 18.92
CA VAL A 75 -7.86 -4.07 19.32
C VAL A 75 -8.29 -2.94 20.26
N GLY A 76 -7.40 -2.56 21.18
CA GLY A 76 -7.66 -1.41 22.05
C GLY A 76 -7.89 -0.12 21.25
N ALA A 77 -9.01 0.56 21.47
CA ALA A 77 -9.41 1.76 20.71
C ALA A 77 -8.36 2.89 20.66
N ALA A 78 -7.47 2.97 21.66
CA ALA A 78 -6.35 3.92 21.65
C ALA A 78 -5.44 3.72 20.42
N PHE A 79 -5.24 2.48 20.00
CA PHE A 79 -4.41 2.13 18.83
C PHE A 79 -5.08 2.40 17.50
N LEU A 80 -6.35 2.81 17.48
CA LEU A 80 -7.08 3.27 16.29
C LEU A 80 -7.43 4.76 16.36
N SER A 81 -6.88 5.49 17.34
CA SER A 81 -7.27 6.86 17.61
C SER A 81 -7.08 7.77 16.38
N PRO A 82 -8.09 8.58 16.02
CA PRO A 82 -7.96 9.58 14.94
C PRO A 82 -7.07 10.77 15.35
N THR A 83 -6.57 10.80 16.59
CA THR A 83 -5.69 11.88 17.08
C THR A 83 -4.26 11.79 16.56
N TYR A 84 -3.85 10.62 16.05
CA TYR A 84 -2.56 10.44 15.40
C TYR A 84 -2.76 10.20 13.90
N ASP A 85 -1.77 10.61 13.10
CA ASP A 85 -1.72 10.32 11.67
C ASP A 85 -1.24 8.88 11.49
N PRO A 86 -2.02 7.99 10.85
CA PRO A 86 -1.60 6.62 10.56
C PRO A 86 -0.48 6.52 9.51
N ASN A 87 0.04 7.65 9.03
CA ASN A 87 1.16 7.74 8.11
C ASN A 87 2.35 8.42 8.80
N LEU A 88 3.54 7.83 8.61
CA LEU A 88 4.75 8.29 9.25
C LEU A 88 5.37 9.45 8.50
N VAL A 89 5.62 10.57 9.19
CA VAL A 89 6.31 11.72 8.63
C VAL A 89 7.80 11.58 8.90
N LEU A 90 8.62 11.64 7.85
CA LEU A 90 10.06 11.70 8.00
C LEU A 90 10.47 13.12 8.41
N THR A 91 10.83 13.30 9.68
CA THR A 91 11.26 14.62 10.22
C THR A 91 12.60 15.09 9.66
N GLN A 92 13.40 14.16 9.15
CA GLN A 92 14.67 14.40 8.49
C GLN A 92 14.90 13.34 7.41
N ALA A 93 15.93 13.51 6.58
CA ALA A 93 16.26 12.52 5.57
C ALA A 93 16.71 11.20 6.22
N GLY A 94 16.27 10.07 5.67
CA GLY A 94 16.61 8.75 6.19
C GLY A 94 16.09 7.60 5.33
N SER A 95 16.59 6.39 5.58
CA SER A 95 16.02 5.16 5.05
C SER A 95 15.10 4.52 6.08
N ALA A 96 14.19 3.66 5.62
CA ALA A 96 13.28 2.92 6.47
C ALA A 96 13.25 1.45 6.08
N ARG A 97 12.93 0.58 7.04
CA ARG A 97 12.82 -0.87 6.82
C ARG A 97 11.69 -1.47 7.62
N THR A 98 11.04 -2.44 7.00
CA THR A 98 9.90 -3.16 7.57
C THR A 98 10.32 -4.56 7.98
N THR A 99 9.92 -4.98 9.18
CA THR A 99 10.16 -6.34 9.71
C THR A 99 8.84 -7.01 10.06
N PHE A 100 8.53 -8.12 9.40
CA PHE A 100 7.36 -8.96 9.67
C PHE A 100 7.42 -9.55 11.09
N LEU A 101 6.28 -9.57 11.78
CA LEU A 101 6.15 -10.10 13.13
C LEU A 101 5.22 -11.31 13.17
N SER A 102 4.01 -11.21 12.62
CA SER A 102 3.00 -12.26 12.65
C SER A 102 1.88 -12.04 11.62
N GLU A 103 1.07 -13.06 11.40
CA GLU A 103 -0.15 -13.07 10.60
C GLU A 103 -1.23 -13.84 11.38
N GLY A 104 -2.44 -13.29 11.46
CA GLY A 104 -3.68 -13.96 11.86
C GLY A 104 -4.71 -14.10 10.73
N ALA A 105 -4.33 -13.84 9.48
CA ALA A 105 -5.24 -13.87 8.34
C ALA A 105 -5.52 -15.27 7.78
N GLY A 106 -6.71 -15.43 7.20
CA GLY A 106 -7.03 -16.55 6.30
C GLY A 106 -6.65 -16.30 4.83
N TYR A 107 -6.40 -15.03 4.44
CA TYR A 107 -6.03 -14.65 3.08
C TYR A 107 -4.52 -14.59 2.89
N ARG A 108 -4.08 -14.87 1.64
CA ARG A 108 -2.68 -14.67 1.25
C ARG A 108 -2.48 -13.23 0.80
N ASN A 109 -2.37 -12.33 1.76
CA ASN A 109 -2.28 -10.90 1.52
C ASN A 109 -0.95 -10.48 0.89
N SER A 110 -0.95 -9.36 0.19
CA SER A 110 0.29 -8.68 -0.21
C SER A 110 0.42 -7.36 0.55
N LEU A 111 1.61 -7.09 1.10
CA LEU A 111 1.91 -5.85 1.82
C LEU A 111 2.77 -4.94 0.96
N GLY A 112 2.47 -3.65 0.96
CA GLY A 112 3.27 -2.63 0.28
C GLY A 112 3.36 -1.31 1.01
N TRP A 113 4.15 -0.42 0.43
CA TRP A 113 4.42 0.93 0.91
C TRP A 113 4.04 1.95 -0.16
N PHE A 114 3.73 3.16 0.27
CA PHE A 114 3.66 4.32 -0.60
C PHE A 114 4.21 5.56 0.09
N THR A 115 4.75 6.48 -0.69
CA THR A 115 5.20 7.79 -0.21
C THR A 115 4.47 8.91 -0.91
N TYR A 116 4.33 10.02 -0.20
CA TYR A 116 3.71 11.25 -0.70
C TYR A 116 4.22 12.47 0.07
N GLN A 117 3.82 13.67 -0.34
CA GLN A 117 4.13 14.93 0.34
C GLN A 117 2.87 15.51 0.99
N GLU A 118 3.03 16.44 1.94
CA GLU A 118 1.91 17.00 2.72
C GLU A 118 0.75 17.54 1.86
N ASN A 119 1.04 18.14 0.72
CA ASN A 119 0.03 18.71 -0.16
C ASN A 119 -0.41 17.79 -1.31
N THR A 120 0.11 16.56 -1.42
CA THR A 120 -0.17 15.64 -2.55
C THR A 120 -1.67 15.40 -2.76
N PHE A 121 -2.42 15.22 -1.67
CA PHE A 121 -3.87 14.95 -1.73
C PHE A 121 -4.73 16.20 -1.48
N SER A 122 -4.13 17.40 -1.48
CA SER A 122 -4.89 18.63 -1.23
C SER A 122 -5.93 18.89 -2.32
N GLY A 123 -7.19 19.02 -1.90
CA GLY A 123 -8.31 19.24 -2.81
C GLY A 123 -8.79 18.00 -3.56
N LEU A 124 -8.21 16.82 -3.28
CA LEU A 124 -8.68 15.55 -3.84
C LEU A 124 -9.70 14.91 -2.91
N THR A 125 -10.76 14.35 -3.51
CA THR A 125 -11.68 13.42 -2.85
C THR A 125 -11.39 12.00 -3.29
N LYS A 126 -11.87 10.99 -2.54
CA LYS A 126 -11.80 9.58 -2.95
C LYS A 126 -12.32 9.40 -4.37
N SER A 127 -13.48 9.96 -4.70
CA SER A 127 -14.10 9.85 -6.03
C SER A 127 -13.29 10.45 -7.18
N ILE A 128 -12.31 11.32 -6.91
CA ILE A 128 -11.40 11.84 -7.94
C ILE A 128 -10.28 10.83 -8.22
N ILE A 129 -9.86 10.08 -7.19
CA ILE A 129 -8.77 9.10 -7.27
C ILE A 129 -9.29 7.74 -7.74
N ASP A 130 -10.43 7.29 -7.22
CA ASP A 130 -11.20 6.13 -7.68
C ASP A 130 -11.87 6.49 -9.03
N THR A 131 -11.09 6.31 -10.10
CA THR A 131 -11.43 6.77 -11.45
C THR A 131 -12.43 5.87 -12.15
N ASN A 132 -12.53 4.61 -11.73
CA ASN A 132 -13.50 3.66 -12.26
C ASN A 132 -14.82 3.64 -11.46
N GLY A 133 -14.84 4.22 -10.25
CA GLY A 133 -16.01 4.37 -9.40
C GLY A 133 -16.48 3.06 -8.76
N ASP A 134 -15.60 2.07 -8.62
CA ASP A 134 -15.94 0.76 -8.03
C ASP A 134 -15.87 0.74 -6.50
N GLY A 135 -15.43 1.85 -5.89
CA GLY A 135 -15.33 2.02 -4.44
C GLY A 135 -13.97 1.61 -3.88
N VAL A 136 -13.05 1.07 -4.68
CA VAL A 136 -11.73 0.62 -4.26
C VAL A 136 -10.65 1.35 -5.06
N VAL A 137 -9.80 2.12 -4.38
CA VAL A 137 -8.65 2.76 -5.02
C VAL A 137 -7.60 1.70 -5.34
N ALA A 138 -7.45 1.35 -6.62
CA ALA A 138 -6.46 0.39 -7.09
C ALA A 138 -5.05 1.00 -7.14
N MET A 139 -4.00 0.16 -7.15
CA MET A 139 -2.62 0.68 -7.23
C MET A 139 -2.33 1.54 -8.47
N PRO A 140 -2.85 1.24 -9.67
CA PRO A 140 -2.69 2.13 -10.82
C PRO A 140 -3.30 3.51 -10.60
N GLU A 141 -4.40 3.60 -9.85
CA GLU A 141 -5.09 4.86 -9.54
C GLU A 141 -4.32 5.67 -8.50
N LEU A 142 -3.85 5.02 -7.43
CA LEU A 142 -2.96 5.65 -6.46
C LEU A 142 -1.70 6.20 -7.14
N ASN A 143 -1.07 5.40 -8.02
CA ASN A 143 0.14 5.81 -8.73
C ASN A 143 -0.11 6.86 -9.83
N ALA A 144 -1.36 7.09 -10.22
CA ALA A 144 -1.72 8.18 -11.13
C ALA A 144 -1.73 9.56 -10.42
N VAL A 145 -1.78 9.58 -9.08
CA VAL A 145 -1.69 10.82 -8.29
C VAL A 145 -0.26 11.35 -8.33
N SER A 146 -0.08 12.55 -8.87
CA SER A 146 1.23 13.20 -8.98
C SER A 146 1.92 13.33 -7.63
N GLY A 147 3.17 12.86 -7.54
CA GLY A 147 3.96 12.92 -6.31
C GLY A 147 3.75 11.72 -5.38
N VAL A 148 2.97 10.73 -5.79
CA VAL A 148 2.92 9.41 -5.13
C VAL A 148 3.95 8.47 -5.76
N SER A 149 4.63 7.69 -4.92
CA SER A 149 5.43 6.54 -5.32
C SER A 149 5.04 5.35 -4.47
N SER A 150 5.03 4.14 -5.02
CA SER A 150 4.66 2.94 -4.25
C SER A 150 5.44 1.70 -4.69
N GLY A 151 5.39 0.66 -3.86
CA GLY A 151 5.95 -0.65 -4.18
C GLY A 151 5.52 -1.71 -3.17
N TYR A 152 5.77 -2.98 -3.50
CA TYR A 152 5.54 -4.09 -2.58
C TYR A 152 6.70 -4.22 -1.59
N LEU A 153 6.37 -4.61 -0.36
CA LEU A 153 7.30 -5.04 0.68
C LEU A 153 7.36 -6.57 0.68
N PHE A 154 6.18 -7.21 0.75
CA PHE A 154 6.03 -8.65 0.67
C PHE A 154 4.93 -8.97 -0.35
N ALA A 155 5.29 -9.63 -1.45
CA ALA A 155 4.28 -10.14 -2.38
C ALA A 155 3.35 -11.17 -1.74
N ASN A 156 3.86 -11.95 -0.79
CA ASN A 156 3.08 -12.83 0.05
C ASN A 156 3.43 -12.52 1.50
N ALA A 157 2.51 -11.84 2.20
CA ALA A 157 2.63 -11.48 3.61
C ALA A 157 2.25 -12.62 4.55
N SER A 158 2.09 -13.86 4.05
CA SER A 158 1.72 -14.99 4.87
C SER A 158 2.88 -15.67 5.58
N ALA A 159 2.61 -16.06 6.83
CA ALA A 159 3.48 -16.81 7.69
C ALA A 159 3.77 -18.22 7.13
N ALA A 160 4.92 -18.77 7.52
CA ALA A 160 5.26 -20.15 7.24
C ALA A 160 4.20 -21.10 7.82
N GLY A 161 3.56 -21.89 6.95
CA GLY A 161 2.46 -22.79 7.33
C GLY A 161 1.05 -22.25 7.03
N SER A 162 0.91 -20.97 6.72
CA SER A 162 -0.37 -20.29 6.42
C SER A 162 -0.55 -19.95 4.93
N GLY A 163 0.20 -20.61 4.05
CA GLY A 163 0.19 -20.33 2.61
C GLY A 163 1.30 -19.38 2.13
N GLY A 164 2.19 -18.97 3.04
CA GLY A 164 3.43 -18.26 2.73
C GLY A 164 4.67 -18.88 3.38
N SER A 165 5.72 -18.07 3.51
CA SER A 165 7.04 -18.50 4.00
C SER A 165 7.67 -17.52 4.98
N LEU A 166 6.93 -16.49 5.42
CA LEU A 166 7.49 -15.50 6.33
C LEU A 166 7.61 -16.07 7.73
N ASN A 167 8.74 -15.82 8.38
CA ASN A 167 8.91 -16.00 9.81
C ASN A 167 9.13 -14.63 10.44
N ALA A 168 8.80 -14.48 11.72
CA ALA A 168 9.12 -13.26 12.47
C ALA A 168 10.59 -12.88 12.27
N GLY A 169 10.84 -11.61 11.95
CA GLY A 169 12.17 -11.12 11.58
C GLY A 169 12.40 -10.97 10.08
N ALA A 170 11.55 -11.52 9.21
CA ALA A 170 11.65 -11.28 7.76
C ALA A 170 11.59 -9.77 7.48
N THR A 171 12.67 -9.21 6.95
CA THR A 171 12.91 -7.77 6.87
C THR A 171 13.21 -7.33 5.45
N VAL A 172 12.62 -6.20 5.06
CA VAL A 172 12.75 -5.60 3.74
C VAL A 172 13.00 -4.11 3.88
N ASP A 173 13.90 -3.57 3.06
CA ASP A 173 14.11 -2.13 2.97
C ASP A 173 13.00 -1.45 2.17
N VAL A 174 12.38 -0.44 2.76
CA VAL A 174 11.35 0.39 2.11
C VAL A 174 11.99 1.14 0.96
N ALA A 175 11.29 1.25 -0.17
CA ALA A 175 11.80 1.89 -1.39
C ALA A 175 13.17 1.33 -1.84
N GLY A 176 13.44 0.05 -1.58
CA GLY A 176 14.71 -0.59 -1.93
C GLY A 176 15.92 0.02 -1.20
N GLY A 177 15.70 0.60 -0.01
CA GLY A 177 16.77 1.21 0.80
C GLY A 177 17.14 2.63 0.41
N GLN A 178 16.35 3.29 -0.44
CA GLN A 178 16.56 4.69 -0.79
C GLN A 178 16.49 5.60 0.45
N ILE A 179 17.36 6.62 0.47
CA ILE A 179 17.27 7.72 1.42
C ILE A 179 16.13 8.63 0.97
N LEU A 180 15.06 8.66 1.75
CA LEU A 180 13.91 9.53 1.55
C LEU A 180 14.21 10.91 2.14
N SER A 181 13.71 11.98 1.50
CA SER A 181 13.90 13.35 1.99
C SER A 181 13.04 13.64 3.22
N ALA A 182 13.47 14.59 4.05
CA ALA A 182 12.63 15.18 5.09
C ALA A 182 11.30 15.70 4.52
N GLY A 183 10.22 15.60 5.29
CA GLY A 183 8.86 15.96 4.87
C GLY A 183 8.12 14.86 4.10
N THR A 184 8.82 13.82 3.63
CA THR A 184 8.18 12.65 3.02
C THR A 184 7.25 11.98 4.02
N ARG A 185 6.05 11.68 3.58
CA ARG A 185 5.07 10.89 4.32
C ARG A 185 5.11 9.46 3.80
N LEU A 186 5.24 8.49 4.70
CA LEU A 186 5.30 7.07 4.44
C LEU A 186 4.02 6.40 4.94
N GLY A 187 3.27 5.79 4.03
CA GLY A 187 2.11 4.97 4.32
C GLY A 187 2.29 3.55 3.81
N PHE A 188 1.34 2.70 4.18
CA PHE A 188 1.30 1.28 3.85
C PHE A 188 -0.05 0.90 3.25
N PHE A 189 -0.05 -0.14 2.42
CA PHE A 189 -1.25 -0.76 1.90
C PHE A 189 -1.19 -2.28 1.98
N LEU A 190 -2.36 -2.90 2.10
CA LEU A 190 -2.56 -4.34 2.09
C LEU A 190 -3.55 -4.69 0.97
N VAL A 191 -3.13 -5.61 0.09
CA VAL A 191 -3.99 -6.17 -0.96
C VAL A 191 -4.55 -7.49 -0.43
N GLN A 192 -5.87 -7.53 -0.22
CA GLN A 192 -6.57 -8.71 0.25
C GLN A 192 -6.48 -9.85 -0.78
N ASP A 193 -6.13 -11.07 -0.35
CA ASP A 193 -5.87 -12.21 -1.25
C ASP A 193 -4.93 -11.83 -2.41
N GLY A 194 -3.95 -10.98 -2.09
CA GLY A 194 -3.04 -10.34 -3.02
C GLY A 194 -2.04 -11.29 -3.69
N PHE A 195 -1.83 -12.51 -3.19
CA PHE A 195 -0.86 -13.45 -3.74
C PHE A 195 -1.52 -14.59 -4.52
N ASP A 196 -1.14 -14.77 -5.79
CA ASP A 196 -1.72 -15.79 -6.67
C ASP A 196 -0.94 -17.13 -6.71
N GLY A 197 0.13 -17.25 -5.92
CA GLY A 197 1.03 -18.40 -5.95
C GLY A 197 2.31 -18.17 -6.77
N THR A 198 2.30 -17.20 -7.68
CA THR A 198 3.45 -16.85 -8.54
C THR A 198 4.00 -15.46 -8.26
N GLY A 199 3.17 -14.55 -7.76
CA GLY A 199 3.57 -13.20 -7.35
C GLY A 199 2.44 -12.43 -6.70
N ALA A 200 2.74 -11.18 -6.32
CA ALA A 200 1.69 -10.23 -6.00
C ALA A 200 0.84 -10.00 -7.25
N ARG A 201 -0.48 -10.04 -7.09
CA ARG A 201 -1.43 -9.56 -8.08
C ARG A 201 -1.09 -8.11 -8.38
N GLY A 202 -1.16 -7.71 -9.65
CA GLY A 202 -0.67 -6.42 -10.15
C GLY A 202 -1.44 -5.17 -9.70
N GLY A 203 -1.94 -5.13 -8.47
CA GLY A 203 -2.63 -3.99 -7.85
C GLY A 203 -3.98 -3.60 -8.46
N GLY A 204 -4.34 -4.16 -9.62
CA GLY A 204 -5.70 -4.23 -10.13
C GLY A 204 -6.38 -5.49 -9.59
N LEU A 205 -7.55 -5.34 -8.97
CA LEU A 205 -8.21 -6.41 -8.21
C LEU A 205 -8.96 -7.45 -9.06
N GLY A 206 -8.94 -7.29 -10.39
CA GLY A 206 -9.67 -8.16 -11.32
C GLY A 206 -11.17 -8.15 -11.04
N THR A 207 -11.88 -9.19 -11.49
CA THR A 207 -13.30 -9.38 -11.13
C THR A 207 -13.41 -10.10 -9.78
N GLY A 208 -14.03 -9.47 -8.79
CA GLY A 208 -14.30 -10.08 -7.47
C GLY A 208 -14.46 -9.03 -6.37
N GLN A 209 -14.86 -9.47 -5.17
CA GLN A 209 -15.01 -8.62 -3.98
C GLN A 209 -13.69 -8.37 -3.23
N ARG A 210 -12.55 -8.45 -3.93
CA ARG A 210 -11.25 -8.18 -3.29
C ARG A 210 -11.11 -6.68 -3.06
N GLN A 211 -10.39 -6.33 -2.00
CA GLN A 211 -10.21 -4.94 -1.59
C GLN A 211 -8.73 -4.61 -1.38
N ILE A 212 -8.40 -3.31 -1.39
CA ILE A 212 -7.12 -2.80 -0.92
C ILE A 212 -7.40 -1.88 0.26
N PHE A 213 -6.64 -2.08 1.32
CA PHE A 213 -6.71 -1.29 2.53
C PHE A 213 -5.43 -0.50 2.68
N TYR A 214 -5.55 0.76 3.05
CA TYR A 214 -4.51 1.75 3.16
C TYR A 214 -4.45 2.26 4.59
N SER A 215 -3.25 2.65 5.02
CA SER A 215 -3.07 3.54 6.16
C SER A 215 -3.74 4.91 5.98
N LEU A 216 -4.05 5.34 4.75
CA LEU A 216 -4.85 6.52 4.49
C LEU A 216 -6.35 6.18 4.52
N ASP A 217 -7.01 6.50 5.63
CA ASP A 217 -8.42 6.17 5.88
C ASP A 217 -9.34 6.55 4.71
N PHE A 218 -9.16 7.72 4.09
CA PHE A 218 -10.05 8.20 3.03
C PHE A 218 -9.92 7.46 1.70
N LEU A 219 -8.90 6.61 1.52
CA LEU A 219 -8.74 5.75 0.35
C LEU A 219 -9.45 4.40 0.53
N ASN A 220 -9.84 4.04 1.76
CA ASN A 220 -10.37 2.73 2.07
C ASN A 220 -11.81 2.54 1.59
N PRO A 221 -12.24 1.29 1.32
CA PRO A 221 -13.56 1.00 0.73
C PRO A 221 -14.75 1.64 1.47
N GLU A 222 -14.67 1.70 2.80
CA GLU A 222 -15.67 2.26 3.71
C GLU A 222 -15.75 3.79 3.70
N ALA A 223 -14.71 4.46 3.19
CA ALA A 223 -14.68 5.90 3.11
C ALA A 223 -15.73 6.40 2.12
N ALA A 224 -16.34 7.54 2.47
CA ALA A 224 -17.29 8.22 1.60
C ALA A 224 -16.64 8.60 0.27
N ALA A 225 -17.41 8.61 -0.81
CA ALA A 225 -16.93 9.10 -2.11
C ALA A 225 -16.39 10.54 -2.03
N SER A 226 -16.98 11.37 -1.16
CA SER A 226 -16.52 12.74 -0.85
C SER A 226 -15.41 12.80 0.21
N GLY A 227 -14.90 11.67 0.67
CA GLY A 227 -13.84 11.59 1.68
C GLY A 227 -12.57 12.26 1.20
N THR A 228 -11.85 12.89 2.11
CA THR A 228 -10.59 13.63 1.87
C THR A 228 -9.54 13.19 2.88
N LEU A 229 -8.28 13.56 2.67
CA LEU A 229 -7.19 13.29 3.64
C LEU A 229 -7.54 13.64 5.09
N ALA A 230 -8.29 14.72 5.32
CA ALA A 230 -8.67 15.18 6.65
C ALA A 230 -9.91 14.47 7.24
N ASN A 231 -10.72 13.82 6.40
CA ASN A 231 -11.97 13.18 6.82
C ASN A 231 -12.40 12.11 5.82
N ALA A 232 -12.30 10.84 6.22
CA ALA A 232 -12.76 9.70 5.43
C ALA A 232 -14.29 9.58 5.36
N GLY A 233 -15.02 10.20 6.29
CA GLY A 233 -16.48 10.08 6.41
C GLY A 233 -16.97 8.81 7.08
N SER A 234 -16.06 7.94 7.52
CA SER A 234 -16.34 6.67 8.22
C SER A 234 -15.19 6.35 9.19
N ALA A 235 -15.50 5.85 10.40
CA ALA A 235 -14.49 5.44 11.38
C ALA A 235 -14.00 4.01 11.11
N GLU A 236 -14.86 3.21 10.48
CA GLU A 236 -14.61 1.86 9.98
C GLU A 236 -13.55 1.88 8.87
N ALA A 237 -13.32 3.03 8.23
CA ALA A 237 -12.28 3.21 7.23
C ALA A 237 -10.84 3.16 7.81
N ARG A 238 -10.62 3.07 9.12
CA ARG A 238 -9.26 2.84 9.68
C ARG A 238 -8.90 1.36 9.61
N HIS A 239 -7.86 1.01 8.85
CA HIS A 239 -7.39 -0.39 8.71
C HIS A 239 -5.99 -0.64 9.29
N VAL A 240 -5.44 0.31 10.04
CA VAL A 240 -4.13 0.17 10.66
C VAL A 240 -4.19 0.53 12.13
N ALA A 241 -3.89 -0.44 13.00
CA ALA A 241 -3.55 -0.20 14.39
C ALA A 241 -2.06 0.18 14.49
N MET A 242 -1.74 1.22 15.26
CA MET A 242 -0.36 1.69 15.43
C MET A 242 0.02 1.89 16.89
N MET A 243 1.22 1.43 17.24
CA MET A 243 1.82 1.67 18.55
C MET A 243 3.35 1.67 18.47
N PHE A 244 4.02 2.47 19.28
CA PHE A 244 5.45 2.26 19.51
C PHE A 244 5.67 0.96 20.27
N ALA A 245 6.69 0.22 19.86
CA ALA A 245 7.00 -1.07 20.45
C ALA A 245 7.45 -0.95 21.91
N ASP A 246 8.09 0.17 22.25
CA ASP A 246 8.55 0.49 23.60
C ASP A 246 8.76 2.01 23.79
N GLU A 247 9.22 2.40 24.98
CA GLU A 247 9.48 3.79 25.37
C GLU A 247 10.64 4.45 24.61
N SER A 248 11.52 3.68 23.96
CA SER A 248 12.58 4.24 23.11
C SER A 248 12.02 4.87 21.84
N ARG A 249 10.80 4.47 21.43
CA ARG A 249 10.09 5.00 20.27
C ARG A 249 10.86 4.89 18.94
N GLN A 250 11.75 3.91 18.81
CA GLN A 250 12.55 3.68 17.61
C GLN A 250 11.90 2.72 16.61
N GLN A 251 10.91 1.96 17.07
CA GLN A 251 10.16 1.00 16.28
C GLN A 251 8.67 1.23 16.47
N VAL A 252 7.94 1.33 15.36
CA VAL A 252 6.48 1.40 15.38
C VAL A 252 5.96 0.05 14.91
N ILE A 253 5.08 -0.57 15.69
CA ILE A 253 4.29 -1.73 15.31
C ILE A 253 3.06 -1.25 14.54
N LEU A 254 2.80 -1.88 13.41
CA LEU A 254 1.61 -1.72 12.60
C LEU A 254 0.92 -3.08 12.46
N GLY A 255 -0.38 -3.09 12.69
CA GLY A 255 -1.26 -4.24 12.44
C GLY A 255 -2.36 -3.86 11.47
N PHE A 256 -2.58 -4.65 10.42
CA PHE A 256 -3.68 -4.46 9.48
C PHE A 256 -4.89 -5.32 9.83
N GLU A 257 -6.07 -4.78 9.54
CA GLU A 257 -7.33 -5.53 9.39
C GLU A 257 -7.61 -5.72 7.89
N ASP A 258 -7.77 -6.96 7.42
CA ASP A 258 -7.89 -7.35 6.01
C ASP A 258 -9.34 -7.57 5.54
N LEU A 259 -10.32 -7.39 6.42
CA LEU A 259 -11.74 -7.43 6.08
C LEU A 259 -12.35 -6.03 6.11
N ASN A 260 -13.35 -5.81 5.26
CA ASN A 260 -14.24 -4.67 5.36
C ASN A 260 -14.89 -4.63 6.75
N ARG A 261 -14.73 -3.51 7.44
CA ARG A 261 -15.16 -3.32 8.83
C ARG A 261 -16.61 -2.85 8.93
N ALA A 262 -17.14 -2.25 7.86
CA ALA A 262 -18.50 -1.70 7.86
C ALA A 262 -19.58 -2.73 7.46
N THR A 263 -19.28 -3.63 6.52
CA THR A 263 -20.26 -4.60 6.03
C THR A 263 -19.63 -5.91 5.56
N SER A 264 -20.08 -7.02 6.15
CA SER A 264 -19.63 -8.35 5.76
C SER A 264 -20.03 -8.71 4.32
N ALA A 265 -21.08 -8.10 3.77
CA ALA A 265 -21.49 -8.32 2.38
C ALA A 265 -20.44 -7.82 1.37
N ALA A 266 -19.54 -6.91 1.76
CA ALA A 266 -18.42 -6.49 0.93
C ALA A 266 -17.24 -7.49 0.97
N ASN A 267 -17.20 -8.37 1.97
CA ASN A 267 -16.15 -9.35 2.14
C ASN A 267 -16.41 -10.61 1.34
N VAL A 268 -15.34 -11.17 0.78
CA VAL A 268 -15.38 -12.51 0.18
C VAL A 268 -15.90 -13.51 1.23
N ASN A 269 -16.85 -14.35 0.83
CA ASN A 269 -17.58 -15.30 1.69
C ASN A 269 -18.46 -14.71 2.80
N GLY A 270 -18.64 -13.39 2.87
CA GLY A 270 -19.56 -12.78 3.82
C GLY A 270 -19.07 -12.75 5.27
N TYR A 271 -17.76 -12.84 5.50
CA TYR A 271 -17.17 -12.76 6.85
C TYR A 271 -17.22 -11.33 7.40
N GLY A 272 -17.44 -11.18 8.70
CA GLY A 272 -17.28 -9.90 9.38
C GLY A 272 -15.87 -9.77 9.95
N SER A 273 -15.32 -8.57 9.93
CA SER A 273 -14.11 -8.23 10.70
C SER A 273 -14.32 -8.57 12.19
N ASP A 274 -13.32 -9.19 12.80
CA ASP A 274 -13.26 -9.42 14.25
C ASP A 274 -12.44 -8.35 14.99
N GLU A 275 -11.98 -7.34 14.24
CA GLU A 275 -11.44 -6.07 14.69
C GLU A 275 -10.11 -6.21 15.46
N ASP A 276 -9.38 -7.29 15.26
CA ASP A 276 -8.15 -7.58 16.02
C ASP A 276 -6.88 -6.94 15.42
N PHE A 277 -6.92 -6.54 14.15
CA PHE A 277 -5.85 -5.90 13.39
C PHE A 277 -4.55 -6.72 13.39
N ASN A 278 -4.65 -8.04 13.37
CA ASN A 278 -3.50 -8.93 13.38
C ASN A 278 -3.27 -9.68 12.04
N ASP A 279 -4.09 -9.42 11.03
CA ASP A 279 -4.04 -10.09 9.71
C ASP A 279 -2.67 -9.98 9.06
N THR A 280 -1.99 -8.85 9.25
CA THR A 280 -0.57 -8.70 8.94
C THR A 280 0.05 -7.71 9.92
N VAL A 281 0.98 -8.20 10.75
CA VAL A 281 1.67 -7.40 11.76
C VAL A 281 3.14 -7.26 11.42
N PHE A 282 3.64 -6.03 11.45
CA PHE A 282 5.03 -5.71 11.18
C PHE A 282 5.51 -4.53 12.00
N THR A 283 6.82 -4.35 12.09
CA THR A 283 7.42 -3.09 12.54
C THR A 283 7.95 -2.28 11.37
N ILE A 284 8.05 -0.97 11.58
CA ILE A 284 8.82 -0.04 10.77
C ILE A 284 9.84 0.66 11.67
N SER A 285 11.07 0.74 11.18
CA SER A 285 12.17 1.47 11.80
C SER A 285 12.91 2.28 10.75
N ALA A 286 13.66 3.29 11.19
CA ALA A 286 14.39 4.19 10.30
C ALA A 286 15.84 4.38 10.72
N THR A 287 16.65 4.80 9.75
CA THR A 287 18.01 5.30 9.99
C THR A 287 18.10 6.74 9.51
N PRO A 288 18.36 7.71 10.40
CA PRO A 288 18.53 7.56 11.86
C PRO A 288 17.21 7.20 12.59
N ALA A 289 17.33 6.57 13.77
CA ALA A 289 16.16 6.08 14.54
C ALA A 289 15.18 7.19 14.95
N THR A 290 15.66 8.44 15.01
CA THR A 290 14.87 9.59 15.45
C THR A 290 13.88 10.11 14.39
N VAL A 291 13.88 9.54 13.18
CA VAL A 291 13.05 10.00 12.05
C VAL A 291 11.56 10.05 12.41
N PHE A 292 11.06 9.14 13.25
CA PHE A 292 9.63 9.01 13.62
C PHE A 292 9.26 9.51 15.03
N GLU A 293 10.19 10.11 15.78
CA GLU A 293 10.00 10.43 17.21
C GLU A 293 8.90 11.46 17.51
N ASN A 294 8.54 12.31 16.55
CA ASN A 294 7.57 13.41 16.74
C ASN A 294 6.12 13.05 16.39
N SER A 295 5.78 11.77 16.29
CA SER A 295 4.39 11.34 16.08
C SER A 295 3.59 11.36 17.38
N ASN A 296 2.26 11.49 17.30
CA ASN A 296 1.35 11.34 18.45
C ASN A 296 0.90 9.88 18.66
N ILE A 297 1.69 8.91 18.19
CA ILE A 297 1.38 7.48 18.30
C ILE A 297 1.56 7.03 19.75
N TYR A 298 0.63 6.21 20.26
CA TYR A 298 0.70 5.64 21.60
C TYR A 298 1.83 4.61 21.72
N THR A 299 2.41 4.46 22.92
CA THR A 299 3.37 3.39 23.21
C THR A 299 2.66 2.18 23.81
N ALA A 300 3.08 0.97 23.44
CA ALA A 300 2.59 -0.26 24.04
C ALA A 300 3.18 -0.47 25.46
N PRO A 301 2.44 -1.07 26.41
CA PRO A 301 1.03 -1.48 26.31
C PRO A 301 0.08 -0.29 26.36
N ALA A 302 -1.17 -0.47 25.90
CA ALA A 302 -2.16 0.61 25.89
C ALA A 302 -2.25 1.31 27.25
N PRO A 303 -2.38 2.66 27.29
CA PRO A 303 -2.61 3.35 28.55
C PRO A 303 -3.90 2.84 29.19
N PRO A 304 -3.99 2.74 30.53
CA PRO A 304 -5.22 2.38 31.22
C PRO A 304 -6.38 3.28 30.76
N LEU A 305 -7.60 2.74 30.67
CA LEU A 305 -8.79 3.44 30.15
C LEU A 305 -9.02 4.84 30.80
N GLU A 306 -8.62 5.03 32.05
CA GLU A 306 -8.71 6.32 32.75
C GLU A 306 -7.76 7.39 32.17
N ALA A 307 -6.57 7.01 31.72
CA ALA A 307 -5.63 7.92 31.06
C ALA A 307 -6.06 8.28 29.63
N ALA A 308 -6.69 7.34 28.92
CA ALA A 308 -7.26 7.60 27.58
C ALA A 308 -8.44 8.59 27.64
N ALA A 309 -9.31 8.48 28.65
CA ALA A 309 -10.43 9.41 28.87
C ALA A 309 -9.94 10.83 29.21
N VAL A 310 -8.86 10.95 30.00
CA VAL A 310 -8.26 12.26 30.33
C VAL A 310 -7.61 12.92 29.11
N ALA A 311 -6.98 12.15 28.22
CA ALA A 311 -6.46 12.66 26.95
C ALA A 311 -7.58 13.18 26.03
N LEU A 312 -8.69 12.42 25.90
CA LEU A 312 -9.88 12.84 25.15
C LEU A 312 -10.55 14.11 25.73
N LEU A 313 -10.63 14.22 27.06
CA LEU A 313 -11.18 15.40 27.74
C LEU A 313 -10.27 16.63 27.63
N ALA A 314 -8.96 16.47 27.69
CA ALA A 314 -8.00 17.56 27.50
C ALA A 314 -8.07 18.13 26.07
N VAL A 315 -8.33 17.28 25.08
CA VAL A 315 -8.50 17.68 23.67
C VAL A 315 -9.85 18.39 23.44
N ALA A 316 -10.94 17.93 24.05
CA ALA A 316 -12.22 18.63 23.99
C ALA A 316 -12.13 20.06 24.58
N ALA A 317 -11.34 20.24 25.65
CA ALA A 317 -11.05 21.55 26.22
C ALA A 317 -10.17 22.44 25.31
N TYR A 318 -9.25 21.84 24.54
CA TYR A 318 -8.41 22.56 23.58
C TYR A 318 -9.21 23.02 22.35
N VAL A 319 -10.06 22.16 21.79
CA VAL A 319 -10.95 22.48 20.65
C VAL A 319 -12.01 23.52 21.06
N GLY A 320 -12.58 23.38 22.26
CA GLY A 320 -13.55 24.35 22.79
C GLY A 320 -12.97 25.75 23.04
N ARG A 321 -11.65 25.86 23.31
CA ARG A 321 -10.98 27.17 23.44
C ARG A 321 -10.74 27.86 22.10
N ARG A 322 -10.51 27.14 21.00
CA ARG A 322 -10.35 27.76 19.67
C ARG A 322 -11.66 28.34 19.10
N GLN A 323 -12.79 27.71 19.39
CA GLN A 323 -14.10 28.22 18.96
C GLN A 323 -14.56 29.49 19.71
N ARG A 324 -13.98 29.79 20.88
CA ARG A 324 -14.31 31.00 21.65
C ARG A 324 -13.43 32.21 21.34
N VAL A 325 -12.35 32.05 20.57
CA VAL A 325 -11.44 33.16 20.21
C VAL A 325 -11.77 33.73 18.82
N THR A 326 -12.79 33.19 18.14
CA THR A 326 -13.26 33.63 16.80
C THR A 326 -14.72 34.09 16.80
N ALA A 327 -15.28 34.45 17.96
CA ALA A 327 -16.59 35.06 18.10
C ALA A 327 -16.47 36.48 18.68
#